data_AF-A0A2J0LBE9-F1
#
_entry.id   AF-A0A2J0LBE9-F1
#
_cell.length_a   1.000
_cell.length_b   1.000
_cell.length_c   1.000
_cell.angle_alpha   90.00
_cell.angle_beta   90.00
_cell.angle_gamma   90.00
#
_symmetry.space_group_name_H-M   'P 1'
#
loop_
_entity.id
_entity.type
_entity.pdbx_description
1 polymer ?
#
loop_
_entity_poly.entity_id
_entity_poly.type
_entity_poly.pdbx_seq_one_letter_code
_entity_poly.pdbx_strand_id
1 'polypeptide(L)'
;MPYELWISFRYLVSKRKEKFISIISFISIMGVAVGVTALIVVLAVMSGFDRDLREKIVGTNSHIIIEREGGISDYNGLVNEINKIPHVKASSPFLSGQALIRQNEQVLGVILRGIDPAREKDVTNIQKYLESGTFELKKNTVLIGKELSSRLDLKIGDMISLISAADPKPKDFRIAGI
;
A
#
# COMPACT_ATOMS: atom_id res chain seq x y z
N MET A 1 9.52 27.67 -40.59
CA MET A 1 9.71 28.42 -39.33
C MET A 1 9.51 29.90 -39.62
N PRO A 2 8.78 30.65 -38.78
CA PRO A 2 8.70 32.10 -38.89
C PRO A 2 10.12 32.69 -38.93
N TYR A 3 10.36 33.64 -39.83
CA TYR A 3 11.68 34.24 -39.98
C TYR A 3 12.12 34.96 -38.69
N GLU A 4 11.17 35.45 -37.88
CA GLU A 4 11.44 36.10 -36.61
C GLU A 4 12.08 35.14 -35.59
N LEU A 5 11.64 33.88 -35.53
CA LEU A 5 12.20 32.88 -34.61
C LEU A 5 13.63 32.47 -35.00
N TRP A 6 13.94 32.39 -36.29
CA TRP A 6 15.28 32.07 -36.77
C TRP A 6 16.30 33.17 -36.45
N ILE A 7 15.89 34.44 -36.62
CA ILE A 7 16.70 35.60 -36.23
C ILE A 7 16.90 35.61 -34.71
N SER A 8 15.83 35.37 -33.93
CA SER A 8 15.88 35.40 -32.47
C SER A 8 16.79 34.31 -31.90
N PHE A 9 16.68 33.06 -32.38
CA PHE A 9 17.53 31.95 -31.93
C PHE A 9 19.01 32.15 -32.30
N ARG A 10 19.27 32.72 -33.49
CA ARG A 10 20.63 33.10 -33.91
C ARG A 10 21.21 34.19 -33.01
N TYR A 11 20.42 35.15 -32.57
CA TYR A 11 20.85 36.17 -31.61
C TYR A 11 21.12 35.59 -30.21
N LEU A 12 20.39 34.55 -29.80
CA LEU A 12 20.56 33.84 -28.52
C LEU A 12 21.81 32.94 -28.46
N VAL A 13 22.15 32.25 -29.57
CA VAL A 13 23.21 31.23 -29.62
C VAL A 13 24.53 31.76 -30.21
N SER A 14 24.50 32.84 -31.00
CA SER A 14 25.69 33.30 -31.72
C SER A 14 26.69 33.98 -30.80
N LYS A 15 27.89 33.38 -30.68
CA LYS A 15 29.10 33.96 -30.11
C LYS A 15 29.50 35.24 -30.88
N ARG A 16 29.01 36.41 -30.48
CA ARG A 16 29.53 37.69 -31.00
C ARG A 16 30.71 38.18 -30.15
N LYS A 17 31.52 39.05 -30.76
CA LYS A 17 32.75 39.69 -30.25
C LYS A 17 32.59 40.38 -28.88
N GLU A 18 31.37 40.66 -28.43
CA GLU A 18 31.04 41.25 -27.13
C GLU A 18 30.62 40.15 -26.13
N LYS A 19 31.58 39.63 -25.36
CA LYS A 19 31.33 38.59 -24.33
C LYS A 19 30.26 39.00 -23.29
N PHE A 20 30.06 40.31 -23.08
CA PHE A 20 29.13 40.86 -22.09
C PHE A 20 27.66 40.44 -22.32
N ILE A 21 27.16 40.53 -23.55
CA ILE A 21 25.74 40.24 -23.85
C ILE A 21 25.46 38.73 -23.67
N SER A 22 26.39 37.88 -24.09
CA SER A 22 26.26 36.41 -23.96
C SER A 22 26.23 35.96 -22.50
N ILE A 23 26.95 36.64 -21.60
CA ILE A 23 26.97 36.32 -20.17
C ILE A 23 25.62 36.67 -19.53
N ILE A 24 25.05 37.84 -19.85
CA ILE A 24 23.75 38.27 -19.31
C ILE A 24 22.65 37.29 -19.72
N SER A 25 22.57 36.94 -21.01
CA SER A 25 21.58 35.97 -21.49
C SER A 25 21.73 34.60 -20.82
N PHE A 26 22.96 34.13 -20.60
CA PHE A 26 23.20 32.86 -19.90
C PHE A 26 22.73 32.90 -18.45
N ILE A 27 23.06 33.96 -17.70
CA ILE A 27 22.63 34.13 -16.31
C ILE A 27 21.10 34.23 -16.22
N SER A 28 20.44 34.96 -17.13
CA SER A 28 18.98 35.06 -17.16
C SER A 28 18.31 33.71 -17.42
N ILE A 29 18.82 32.93 -18.39
CA ILE A 29 18.29 31.59 -18.69
C ILE A 29 18.48 30.67 -17.49
N MET A 30 19.66 30.70 -16.85
CA MET A 30 19.92 29.89 -15.66
C MET A 30 19.05 30.28 -14.47
N GLY A 31 18.82 31.58 -14.25
CA GLY A 31 17.93 32.06 -13.20
C GLY A 31 16.49 31.57 -13.39
N VAL A 32 15.96 31.70 -14.61
CA VAL A 32 14.61 31.19 -14.94
C VAL A 32 14.57 29.67 -14.83
N ALA A 33 15.57 28.97 -15.34
CA ALA A 33 15.65 27.51 -15.26
C ALA A 33 15.64 27.02 -13.81
N VAL A 34 16.45 27.61 -12.93
CA VAL A 34 16.50 27.27 -11.51
C VAL A 34 15.16 27.58 -10.82
N GLY A 35 14.58 28.75 -11.08
CA GLY A 35 13.30 29.15 -10.48
C GLY A 35 12.14 28.22 -10.89
N VAL A 36 12.03 27.91 -12.18
CA VAL A 36 11.01 27.00 -12.71
C VAL A 36 11.24 25.57 -12.21
N THR A 37 12.50 25.11 -12.17
CA THR A 37 12.83 23.78 -11.65
C THR A 37 12.43 23.64 -10.19
N ALA A 38 12.72 24.64 -9.35
CA ALA A 38 12.32 24.63 -7.94
C ALA A 38 10.79 24.53 -7.80
N LEU A 39 10.04 25.30 -8.58
CA LEU A 39 8.57 25.26 -8.57
C LEU A 39 8.03 23.88 -9.00
N ILE A 40 8.58 23.31 -10.08
CA ILE A 40 8.19 21.99 -10.59
C ILE A 40 8.46 20.91 -9.54
N VAL A 41 9.64 20.93 -8.91
CA VAL A 41 10.00 19.95 -7.87
C VAL A 41 9.04 20.05 -6.69
N VAL A 42 8.73 21.25 -6.20
CA VAL A 42 7.78 21.44 -5.09
C VAL A 42 6.39 20.91 -5.46
N LEU A 43 5.90 21.23 -6.65
CA LEU A 43 4.59 20.74 -7.11
C LEU A 43 4.60 19.22 -7.28
N ALA A 44 5.68 18.64 -7.79
CA ALA A 44 5.81 17.20 -7.96
C ALA A 44 5.81 16.47 -6.61
N VAL A 45 6.54 16.99 -5.62
CA VAL A 45 6.58 16.43 -4.26
C VAL A 45 5.21 16.52 -3.60
N MET A 46 4.58 17.70 -3.63
CA MET A 46 3.25 17.90 -3.03
C MET A 46 2.19 17.01 -3.70
N SER A 47 2.16 16.97 -5.03
CA SER A 47 1.19 16.17 -5.78
C SER A 47 1.42 14.67 -5.62
N GLY A 48 2.67 14.23 -5.58
CA GLY A 48 3.03 12.83 -5.35
C GLY A 48 2.61 12.37 -3.96
N PHE A 49 2.93 13.17 -2.94
CA PHE A 49 2.57 12.86 -1.56
C PHE A 49 1.07 12.87 -1.31
N ASP A 50 0.32 13.83 -1.88
CA ASP A 50 -1.15 13.86 -1.79
C ASP A 50 -1.77 12.57 -2.35
N ARG A 51 -1.30 12.14 -3.52
CA ARG A 51 -1.76 10.88 -4.14
C ARG A 51 -1.44 9.69 -3.25
N ASP A 52 -0.21 9.60 -2.75
CA ASP A 52 0.24 8.49 -1.92
C ASP A 52 -0.52 8.41 -0.60
N LEU A 53 -0.73 9.55 0.06
CA LEU A 53 -1.54 9.62 1.28
C LEU A 53 -2.99 9.26 1.01
N ARG A 54 -3.59 9.80 -0.06
CA ARG A 54 -4.97 9.51 -0.43
C ARG A 54 -5.16 8.02 -0.72
N GLU A 55 -4.25 7.41 -1.47
CA GLU A 55 -4.29 5.97 -1.74
C GLU A 55 -4.07 5.13 -0.49
N LYS A 56 -3.18 5.53 0.41
CA LYS A 56 -2.99 4.84 1.70
C LYS A 56 -4.22 4.94 2.61
N ILE A 57 -4.90 6.07 2.64
CA ILE A 57 -6.10 6.29 3.47
C ILE A 57 -7.32 5.56 2.87
N VAL A 58 -7.55 5.65 1.56
CA VAL A 58 -8.77 5.16 0.89
C VAL A 58 -8.63 3.72 0.36
N GLY A 59 -7.41 3.28 0.02
CA GLY A 59 -7.20 2.11 -0.82
C GLY A 59 -7.16 0.75 -0.11
N THR A 60 -7.01 0.72 1.22
CA THR A 60 -6.57 -0.52 1.90
C THR A 60 -7.55 -1.06 2.95
N ASN A 61 -8.60 -0.30 3.31
CA ASN A 61 -9.54 -0.72 4.34
C ASN A 61 -10.96 -0.92 3.79
N SER A 62 -11.68 -1.87 4.38
CA SER A 62 -13.12 -1.99 4.20
C SER A 62 -13.78 -0.68 4.62
N HIS A 63 -14.57 -0.09 3.71
CA HIS A 63 -15.21 1.22 3.93
C HIS A 63 -16.10 1.26 5.18
N ILE A 64 -16.66 0.11 5.57
CA ILE A 64 -17.51 -0.05 6.74
C ILE A 64 -17.13 -1.36 7.43
N ILE A 65 -16.99 -1.30 8.76
CA ILE A 65 -16.76 -2.47 9.61
C ILE A 65 -17.95 -2.55 10.58
N ILE A 66 -18.57 -3.72 10.67
CA ILE A 66 -19.68 -3.99 11.58
C ILE A 66 -19.17 -5.00 12.61
N GLU A 67 -19.06 -4.55 13.86
CA GLU A 67 -18.64 -5.38 14.99
C GLU A 67 -19.72 -5.39 16.06
N ARG A 68 -19.84 -6.52 16.77
CA ARG A 68 -20.72 -6.68 17.91
C ARG A 68 -19.93 -7.32 19.05
N GLU A 69 -20.04 -6.76 20.25
CA GLU A 69 -19.50 -7.41 21.45
C GLU A 69 -20.12 -8.80 21.63
N GLY A 70 -19.27 -9.83 21.73
CA GLY A 70 -19.68 -11.23 21.76
C GLY A 70 -19.83 -11.91 20.39
N GLY A 71 -19.58 -11.20 19.29
CA GLY A 71 -19.60 -11.74 17.93
C GLY A 71 -21.00 -11.76 17.29
N ILE A 72 -21.04 -12.17 16.02
CA ILE A 72 -22.26 -12.25 15.21
C ILE A 72 -22.57 -13.72 14.95
N SER A 73 -23.63 -14.25 15.59
CA SER A 73 -24.00 -15.67 15.48
C SER A 73 -24.51 -16.07 14.10
N ASP A 74 -25.37 -15.25 13.47
CA ASP A 74 -25.85 -15.46 12.10
C ASP A 74 -25.18 -14.49 11.12
N TYR A 75 -23.88 -14.68 10.92
CA TYR A 75 -23.11 -13.86 9.99
C TYR A 75 -23.53 -14.08 8.53
N ASN A 76 -23.99 -15.28 8.16
CA ASN A 76 -24.39 -15.59 6.78
C ASN A 76 -25.71 -14.90 6.41
N GLY A 77 -26.70 -14.89 7.30
CA GLY A 77 -27.94 -14.13 7.11
C GLY A 77 -27.68 -12.64 6.94
N LEU A 78 -26.85 -12.08 7.82
CA LEU A 78 -26.48 -10.66 7.80
C LEU A 78 -25.73 -10.26 6.52
N VAL A 79 -24.75 -11.07 6.08
CA VAL A 79 -24.01 -10.84 4.82
C VAL A 79 -24.98 -10.80 3.63
N ASN A 80 -25.95 -11.72 3.58
CA ASN A 80 -26.95 -11.75 2.50
C ASN A 80 -27.90 -10.56 2.52
N GLU A 81 -28.22 -10.03 3.70
CA GLU A 81 -29.03 -8.83 3.84
C GLU A 81 -28.26 -7.57 3.40
N ILE A 82 -27.01 -7.44 3.84
CA ILE A 82 -26.12 -6.32 3.48
C ILE A 82 -25.87 -6.28 1.97
N ASN A 83 -25.65 -7.44 1.33
CA ASN A 83 -25.44 -7.51 -0.13
C ASN A 83 -26.68 -7.11 -0.96
N LYS A 84 -27.88 -7.04 -0.36
CA LYS A 84 -29.10 -6.55 -1.04
C LYS A 84 -29.23 -5.03 -1.00
N ILE A 85 -28.45 -4.35 -0.16
CA ILE A 85 -28.53 -2.90 -0.01
C ILE A 85 -27.91 -2.24 -1.26
N PRO A 86 -28.61 -1.30 -1.92
CA PRO A 86 -28.06 -0.56 -3.04
C PRO A 86 -26.78 0.17 -2.62
N HIS A 87 -25.79 0.22 -3.53
CA HIS A 87 -24.43 0.76 -3.32
C HIS A 87 -23.44 -0.13 -2.54
N VAL A 88 -23.85 -1.26 -1.97
CA VAL A 88 -22.91 -2.25 -1.42
C VAL A 88 -22.33 -3.09 -2.55
N LYS A 89 -21.01 -3.01 -2.76
CA LYS A 89 -20.32 -3.77 -3.81
C LYS A 89 -20.08 -5.23 -3.41
N ALA A 90 -19.65 -5.45 -2.17
CA ALA A 90 -19.36 -6.78 -1.61
C ALA A 90 -19.28 -6.69 -0.08
N SER A 91 -19.48 -7.82 0.59
CA SER A 91 -19.27 -7.96 2.03
C SER A 91 -18.61 -9.30 2.34
N SER A 92 -17.74 -9.31 3.36
CA SER A 92 -16.96 -10.48 3.77
C SER A 92 -16.93 -10.55 5.30
N PRO A 93 -17.25 -11.72 5.89
CA PRO A 93 -17.13 -11.90 7.33
C PRO A 93 -15.65 -12.02 7.72
N PHE A 94 -15.29 -11.46 8.86
CA PHE A 94 -13.97 -11.63 9.45
C PHE A 94 -14.07 -11.95 10.94
N LEU A 95 -13.03 -12.60 11.45
CA LEU A 95 -12.82 -12.83 12.87
C LEU A 95 -11.48 -12.19 13.25
N SER A 96 -11.45 -11.41 14.32
CA SER A 96 -10.22 -10.80 14.84
C SER A 96 -9.96 -11.29 16.26
N GLY A 97 -8.73 -11.68 16.55
CA GLY A 97 -8.33 -12.13 17.87
C GLY A 97 -6.86 -11.87 18.14
N GLN A 98 -6.50 -11.69 19.41
CA GLN A 98 -5.10 -11.56 19.81
C GLN A 98 -4.46 -12.95 19.90
N ALA A 99 -3.23 -13.05 19.39
CA ALA A 99 -2.42 -14.25 19.45
C ALA A 99 -0.95 -13.91 19.72
N LEU A 100 -0.20 -14.90 20.17
CA LEU A 100 1.24 -14.86 20.30
C LEU A 100 1.84 -15.77 19.24
N ILE A 101 2.81 -15.26 18.49
CA ILE A 101 3.65 -16.07 17.61
C ILE A 101 4.88 -16.46 18.40
N ARG A 102 5.21 -17.76 18.39
CA ARG A 102 6.45 -18.27 18.93
C ARG A 102 7.28 -18.87 17.80
N GLN A 103 8.46 -18.29 17.58
CA GLN A 103 9.49 -18.82 16.69
C GLN A 103 10.81 -18.86 17.45
N ASN A 104 11.39 -20.05 17.63
CA ASN A 104 12.60 -20.25 18.44
C ASN A 104 12.44 -19.66 19.86
N GLU A 105 13.34 -18.73 20.24
CA GLU A 105 13.36 -18.00 21.52
C GLU A 105 12.57 -16.69 21.48
N GLN A 106 11.99 -16.31 20.33
CA GLN A 106 11.26 -15.06 20.17
C GLN A 106 9.74 -15.27 20.29
N VAL A 107 9.11 -14.40 21.08
CA VAL A 107 7.65 -14.35 21.24
C VAL A 107 7.16 -12.95 20.90
N LEU A 108 6.22 -12.84 19.96
CA LEU A 108 5.63 -11.58 19.53
C LEU A 108 4.10 -11.63 19.64
N GLY A 109 3.52 -10.55 20.16
CA GLY A 109 2.07 -10.34 20.12
C GLY A 109 1.61 -9.88 18.74
N VAL A 110 0.58 -10.54 18.21
CA VAL A 110 0.00 -10.25 16.91
C VAL A 110 -1.52 -10.27 16.97
N ILE A 111 -2.15 -9.59 16.00
CA ILE A 111 -3.58 -9.69 15.75
C ILE A 111 -3.77 -10.71 14.64
N LEU A 112 -4.44 -11.82 14.95
CA LEU A 112 -4.83 -12.84 13.99
C LEU A 112 -6.18 -12.47 13.40
N ARG A 113 -6.24 -12.32 12.08
CA ARG A 113 -7.48 -12.08 11.34
C ARG A 113 -7.85 -13.31 10.50
N GLY A 114 -8.94 -13.96 10.87
CA GLY A 114 -9.60 -14.97 10.05
C GLY A 114 -10.47 -14.31 8.98
N ILE A 115 -10.30 -14.70 7.72
CA ILE A 115 -11.04 -14.18 6.57
C ILE A 115 -11.59 -15.33 5.73
N ASP A 116 -12.65 -15.07 4.96
CA ASP A 116 -13.11 -15.95 3.89
C ASP A 116 -12.37 -15.58 2.59
N PRO A 117 -11.41 -16.39 2.11
CA PRO A 117 -10.60 -16.04 0.95
C PRO A 117 -11.37 -15.94 -0.36
N ALA A 118 -12.60 -16.47 -0.44
CA ALA A 118 -13.43 -16.33 -1.64
C ALA A 118 -14.13 -14.97 -1.68
N ARG A 119 -14.69 -14.53 -0.55
CA ARG A 119 -15.44 -13.26 -0.42
C ARG A 119 -14.54 -12.05 -0.21
N GLU A 120 -13.41 -12.23 0.48
CA GLU A 120 -12.50 -11.13 0.83
C GLU A 120 -11.90 -10.46 -0.42
N LYS A 121 -11.71 -11.22 -1.51
CA LYS A 121 -11.16 -10.72 -2.79
C LYS A 121 -11.95 -9.57 -3.39
N ASP A 122 -13.26 -9.57 -3.17
CA ASP A 122 -14.19 -8.59 -3.73
C ASP A 122 -14.35 -7.36 -2.83
N VAL A 123 -13.97 -7.49 -1.54
CA VAL A 123 -14.08 -6.44 -0.52
C VAL A 123 -12.76 -5.67 -0.37
N THR A 124 -11.63 -6.36 -0.35
CA THR A 124 -10.31 -5.75 -0.12
C THR A 124 -9.31 -6.13 -1.21
N ASN A 125 -8.41 -5.21 -1.52
CA ASN A 125 -7.35 -5.42 -2.52
C ASN A 125 -6.11 -6.14 -1.93
N ILE A 126 -6.26 -6.98 -0.89
CA ILE A 126 -5.12 -7.63 -0.20
C ILE A 126 -4.21 -8.39 -1.18
N GLN A 127 -4.76 -8.99 -2.23
CA GLN A 127 -3.97 -9.67 -3.27
C GLN A 127 -2.94 -8.77 -3.96
N LYS A 128 -3.20 -7.46 -4.08
CA LYS A 128 -2.25 -6.53 -4.71
C LYS A 128 -1.06 -6.20 -3.83
N TYR A 129 -1.20 -6.41 -2.52
CA TYR A 129 -0.15 -6.15 -1.53
C TYR A 129 0.70 -7.39 -1.22
N LEU A 130 0.37 -8.54 -1.82
CA LEU A 130 1.15 -9.75 -1.68
C LEU A 130 2.47 -9.58 -2.44
N GLU A 131 3.59 -9.54 -1.73
CA GLU A 131 4.92 -9.43 -2.33
C GLU A 131 5.40 -10.79 -2.84
N SER A 132 5.01 -11.86 -2.13
CA SER A 132 5.44 -13.21 -2.47
C SER A 132 4.46 -14.28 -1.96
N GLY A 133 4.38 -15.40 -2.67
CA GLY A 133 3.55 -16.55 -2.29
C GLY A 133 2.20 -16.59 -3.00
N THR A 134 1.18 -17.15 -2.35
CA THR A 134 -0.16 -17.31 -2.95
C THR A 134 -1.26 -16.96 -1.95
N PHE A 135 -2.28 -16.24 -2.41
CA PHE A 135 -3.46 -15.89 -1.62
C PHE A 135 -4.42 -17.08 -1.36
N GLU A 136 -4.05 -18.30 -1.77
CA GLU A 136 -4.82 -19.51 -1.49
C GLU A 136 -4.58 -19.98 -0.05
N LEU A 137 -5.37 -19.42 0.86
CA LEU A 137 -5.42 -19.86 2.25
C LEU A 137 -6.14 -21.22 2.34
N LYS A 138 -5.35 -22.29 2.43
CA LYS A 138 -5.80 -23.65 2.78
C LYS A 138 -5.85 -23.82 4.30
N LYS A 139 -6.34 -24.98 4.76
CA LYS A 139 -6.35 -25.33 6.18
C LYS A 139 -4.92 -25.23 6.77
N ASN A 140 -4.79 -24.58 7.93
CA ASN A 140 -3.51 -24.33 8.62
C ASN A 140 -2.48 -23.55 7.79
N THR A 141 -2.93 -22.68 6.88
CA THR A 141 -2.04 -21.72 6.23
C THR A 141 -2.30 -20.30 6.70
N VAL A 142 -1.27 -19.46 6.66
CA VAL A 142 -1.34 -18.08 7.12
C VAL A 142 -0.58 -17.17 6.15
N LEU A 143 -1.06 -15.94 6.01
CA LEU A 143 -0.35 -14.84 5.38
C LEU A 143 0.22 -13.96 6.48
N ILE A 144 1.48 -13.59 6.37
CA ILE A 144 2.17 -12.75 7.36
C ILE A 144 2.55 -11.42 6.75
N GLY A 145 2.54 -10.34 7.53
CA GLY A 145 3.01 -9.06 7.04
C GLY A 145 4.54 -9.05 6.84
N LYS A 146 5.02 -8.32 5.82
CA LYS A 146 6.45 -8.11 5.54
C LYS A 146 7.30 -7.71 6.75
N GLU A 147 6.78 -6.87 7.63
CA GLU A 147 7.52 -6.44 8.82
C GLU A 147 7.67 -7.58 9.83
N LEU A 148 6.61 -8.38 10.01
CA LEU A 148 6.63 -9.54 10.88
C LEU A 148 7.55 -10.64 10.33
N SER A 149 7.53 -10.86 9.01
CA SER A 149 8.45 -11.80 8.37
C SER A 149 9.90 -11.36 8.53
N SER A 150 10.19 -10.06 8.38
CA SER A 150 11.54 -9.51 8.53
C SER A 150 12.05 -9.57 9.96
N ARG A 151 11.19 -9.33 10.97
CA ARG A 151 11.58 -9.36 12.39
C ARG A 151 11.89 -10.77 12.89
N LEU A 152 11.13 -11.77 12.40
CA LEU A 152 11.26 -13.17 12.81
C LEU A 152 12.11 -14.01 11.83
N ASP A 153 12.70 -13.39 10.80
CA ASP A 153 13.42 -14.04 9.69
C ASP A 153 12.65 -15.21 9.06
N LEU A 154 11.34 -15.02 8.86
CA LEU A 154 10.43 -16.03 8.33
C LEU A 154 10.34 -15.98 6.82
N LYS A 155 10.32 -17.15 6.19
CA LYS A 155 10.15 -17.33 4.74
C LYS A 155 8.87 -18.09 4.41
N ILE A 156 8.46 -18.01 3.15
CA ILE A 156 7.33 -18.79 2.65
C ILE A 156 7.65 -20.27 2.78
N GLY A 157 6.70 -21.01 3.35
CA GLY A 157 6.83 -22.44 3.63
C GLY A 157 7.25 -22.77 5.05
N ASP A 158 7.75 -21.79 5.82
CA ASP A 158 8.11 -22.02 7.22
C ASP A 158 6.86 -22.26 8.08
N MET A 159 7.05 -23.02 9.16
CA MET A 159 6.03 -23.26 10.17
C MET A 159 6.20 -22.31 11.35
N ILE A 160 5.07 -21.75 11.79
CA ILE A 160 4.98 -20.89 12.95
C ILE A 160 3.96 -21.47 13.95
N SER A 161 4.27 -21.38 15.24
CA SER A 161 3.35 -21.77 16.31
C SER A 161 2.59 -20.54 16.79
N LEU A 162 1.25 -20.58 16.68
CA LEU A 162 0.36 -19.56 17.20
C LEU A 162 -0.32 -20.03 18.48
N ILE A 163 -0.36 -19.16 19.48
CA ILE A 163 -1.06 -19.37 20.76
C ILE A 163 -2.08 -18.25 20.90
N SER A 164 -3.37 -18.57 21.01
CA SER A 164 -4.42 -17.56 21.17
C SER A 164 -4.90 -17.51 22.62
N ALA A 165 -5.39 -16.35 23.06
CA ALA A 165 -6.04 -16.23 24.36
C ALA A 165 -7.32 -17.10 24.48
N ALA A 166 -7.98 -17.39 23.35
CA ALA A 166 -9.19 -18.21 23.31
C ALA A 166 -8.92 -19.72 23.42
N ASP A 167 -7.74 -20.18 22.98
CA ASP A 167 -7.31 -21.58 23.07
C ASP A 167 -5.80 -21.60 23.36
N PRO A 168 -5.38 -21.89 24.60
CA PRO A 168 -3.98 -21.85 25.00
C PRO A 168 -3.14 -22.96 24.36
N LYS A 169 -3.75 -23.87 23.59
CA LYS A 169 -3.01 -24.89 22.85
C LYS A 169 -2.30 -24.27 21.64
N PRO A 170 -0.96 -24.43 21.53
CA PRO A 170 -0.25 -23.98 20.34
C PRO A 170 -0.77 -24.73 19.11
N LYS A 171 -1.03 -23.99 18.04
CA LYS A 171 -1.40 -24.52 16.74
C LYS A 171 -0.39 -24.08 15.70
N ASP A 172 0.06 -25.03 14.90
CA ASP A 172 1.04 -24.79 13.85
C ASP A 172 0.36 -24.36 12.56
N PHE A 173 0.91 -23.31 11.96
CA PHE A 173 0.48 -22.77 10.68
C PHE A 173 1.68 -22.66 9.74
N ARG A 174 1.43 -22.94 8.45
CA ARG A 174 2.43 -22.79 7.39
C ARG A 174 2.26 -21.46 6.68
N ILE A 175 3.34 -20.74 6.47
CA ILE A 175 3.31 -19.46 5.75
C ILE A 175 3.08 -19.72 4.26
N ALA A 176 1.98 -19.20 3.72
CA ALA A 176 1.62 -19.30 2.31
C ALA A 176 2.03 -18.05 1.50
N GLY A 177 2.26 -16.92 2.16
CA GLY A 177 2.63 -15.67 1.52
C GLY A 177 2.96 -14.55 2.50
N ILE A 178 3.61 -13.51 1.96
CA ILE A 178 4.11 -12.32 2.65
C ILE A 178 3.61 -11.06 1.94
#